data_AF-A0A0F3QJ43-F1
#
_entry.id   AF-A0A0F3QJ43-F1
#
_cell.length_a   1.000
_cell.length_b   1.000
_cell.length_c   1.000
_cell.angle_alpha   90.00
_cell.angle_beta   90.00
_cell.angle_gamma   90.00
#
_symmetry.space_group_name_H-M   'P 1'
#
loop_
_entity.id
_entity.type
_entity.pdbx_description
1 polymer ?
#
loop_
_entity_poly.entity_id
_entity_poly.type
_entity_poly.pdbx_seq_one_letter_code
_entity_poly.pdbx_strand_id
1 'polypeptide(L)'
;MSEQGNLLGDPDKDKKKAKHDKIFRKALENPLVAHEFFNAHLPPNIKSLIDFPSLAMENTTFVESSLKDSISDVLFSCKFDKQDGYLFLLVEHQSKADHFMAFRLFKYMINICERYLIQNPKAKTLPLVYPMIFFNGQEKYNVARNLWDLFANNKLARELWINDYQLVNVHEIPDEEFK
;
A
#
# COMPACT_ATOMS: atom_id res chain seq x y z
N MET A 1 8.63 -2.38 -43.94
CA MET A 1 9.77 -1.58 -43.46
C MET A 1 9.38 -1.00 -42.11
N SER A 2 10.34 -1.04 -41.19
CA SER A 2 10.22 -1.04 -39.74
C SER A 2 10.06 0.33 -39.09
N GLU A 3 9.18 0.45 -38.09
CA GLU A 3 9.37 1.33 -36.93
C GLU A 3 8.91 0.57 -35.67
N GLN A 4 9.79 -0.28 -35.15
CA GLN A 4 9.71 -0.71 -33.75
C GLN A 4 10.32 0.41 -32.92
N GLY A 5 9.46 1.26 -32.36
CA GLY A 5 9.83 2.28 -31.40
C GLY A 5 10.42 1.64 -30.14
N ASN A 6 11.62 2.08 -29.80
CA ASN A 6 12.46 1.64 -28.70
C ASN A 6 11.69 1.59 -27.36
N LEU A 7 11.44 0.39 -26.83
CA LEU A 7 10.79 0.11 -25.53
C LEU A 7 11.77 0.09 -24.34
N LEU A 8 12.97 0.63 -24.50
CA LEU A 8 13.95 0.75 -23.43
C LEU A 8 13.98 2.21 -22.98
N GLY A 9 13.45 2.46 -21.77
CA GLY A 9 13.50 3.75 -21.11
C GLY A 9 14.94 4.29 -21.00
N ASP A 10 15.07 5.61 -20.89
CA ASP A 10 16.36 6.29 -20.77
C ASP A 10 17.10 5.89 -19.46
N PRO A 11 18.20 5.13 -19.55
CA PRO A 11 18.88 4.54 -18.39
C PRO A 11 19.50 5.59 -17.44
N ASP A 12 19.73 6.83 -17.90
CA ASP A 12 20.23 7.91 -17.05
C ASP A 12 19.12 8.57 -16.22
N LYS A 13 17.87 8.57 -16.71
CA LYS A 13 16.71 8.96 -15.91
C LYS A 13 16.43 7.93 -14.81
N ASP A 14 16.51 6.65 -15.13
CA ASP A 14 16.31 5.57 -14.17
C ASP A 14 17.40 5.55 -13.07
N LYS A 15 18.65 5.86 -13.41
CA LYS A 15 19.74 6.01 -12.42
C LYS A 15 19.57 7.22 -11.50
N LYS A 16 19.13 8.38 -12.01
CA LYS A 16 18.84 9.55 -11.17
C LYS A 16 17.67 9.29 -10.24
N LYS A 17 16.62 8.63 -10.74
CA LYS A 17 15.45 8.20 -9.97
C LYS A 17 15.88 7.35 -8.76
N ALA A 18 16.59 6.25 -9.00
CA ALA A 18 17.09 5.36 -7.94
C ALA A 18 17.99 6.05 -6.90
N LYS A 19 18.66 7.17 -7.24
CA LYS A 19 19.44 7.98 -6.30
C LYS A 19 18.55 8.83 -5.40
N HIS A 20 17.49 9.43 -5.92
CA HIS A 20 16.54 10.22 -5.13
C HIS A 20 15.75 9.33 -4.16
N ASP A 21 15.26 8.17 -4.61
CA ASP A 21 14.58 7.17 -3.78
C ASP A 21 15.44 6.77 -2.56
N LYS A 22 16.73 6.50 -2.79
CA LYS A 22 17.69 6.14 -1.73
C LYS A 22 17.93 7.26 -0.73
N ILE A 23 18.03 8.51 -1.20
CA ILE A 23 18.21 9.67 -0.31
C ILE A 23 16.97 9.87 0.56
N PHE A 24 15.78 9.82 -0.05
CA PHE A 24 14.53 9.98 0.67
C PHE A 24 14.33 8.88 1.72
N ARG A 25 14.52 7.61 1.34
CA ARG A 25 14.49 6.48 2.28
C ARG A 25 15.48 6.66 3.43
N LYS A 26 16.72 7.06 3.12
CA LYS A 26 17.77 7.28 4.13
C LYS A 26 17.44 8.44 5.07
N ALA A 27 16.77 9.49 4.58
CA ALA A 27 16.31 10.57 5.44
C ALA A 27 15.25 10.07 6.44
N LEU A 28 14.33 9.23 5.98
CA LEU A 28 13.28 8.63 6.79
C LEU A 28 13.77 7.57 7.80
N GLU A 29 15.00 7.07 7.67
CA GLU A 29 15.64 6.25 8.71
C GLU A 29 15.92 7.06 9.99
N ASN A 30 15.98 8.40 9.92
CA ASN A 30 16.07 9.26 11.09
C ASN A 30 14.67 9.40 11.73
N PRO A 31 14.46 8.95 12.99
CA PRO A 31 13.14 8.99 13.64
C PRO A 31 12.53 10.39 13.72
N LEU A 32 13.35 11.43 13.91
CA LEU A 32 12.86 12.81 13.97
C LEU A 32 12.34 13.26 12.59
N VAL A 33 13.06 12.92 11.51
CA VAL A 33 12.63 13.25 10.14
C VAL A 33 11.35 12.50 9.77
N ALA A 34 11.26 11.22 10.12
CA ALA A 34 10.05 10.42 9.90
C ALA A 34 8.85 11.01 10.67
N HIS A 35 9.04 11.34 11.96
CA HIS A 35 8.02 11.96 12.79
C HIS A 35 7.50 13.26 12.16
N GLU A 36 8.40 14.19 11.81
CA GLU A 36 8.03 15.46 11.19
C GLU A 36 7.35 15.26 9.83
N PHE A 37 7.82 14.31 9.03
CA PHE A 37 7.21 13.98 7.75
C PHE A 37 5.75 13.53 7.92
N PHE A 38 5.49 12.53 8.75
CA PHE A 38 4.13 12.03 8.96
C PHE A 38 3.24 13.05 9.67
N ASN A 39 3.79 13.79 10.64
CA ASN A 39 3.06 14.87 11.27
C ASN A 39 2.68 15.97 10.26
N ALA A 40 3.54 16.31 9.30
CA ALA A 40 3.20 17.34 8.32
C ALA A 40 2.15 16.89 7.29
N HIS A 41 2.14 15.60 6.90
CA HIS A 41 1.40 15.15 5.71
C HIS A 41 0.20 14.23 5.97
N LEU A 42 0.06 13.66 7.18
CA LEU A 42 -1.11 12.85 7.51
C LEU A 42 -2.37 13.71 7.67
N PRO A 43 -3.52 13.28 7.14
CA PRO A 43 -4.80 13.92 7.42
C PRO A 43 -5.09 13.96 8.94
N PRO A 44 -5.74 15.02 9.46
CA PRO A 44 -5.99 15.16 10.89
C PRO A 44 -6.70 13.97 11.54
N ASN A 45 -7.67 13.37 10.85
CA ASN A 45 -8.44 12.22 11.33
C ASN A 45 -7.64 10.92 11.41
N ILE A 46 -6.56 10.80 10.63
CA ILE A 46 -5.64 9.65 10.68
C ILE A 46 -4.57 9.91 11.74
N LYS A 47 -4.04 11.13 11.76
CA LYS A 47 -3.04 11.57 12.74
C LYS A 47 -3.54 11.37 14.17
N SER A 48 -4.80 11.68 14.45
CA SER A 48 -5.39 11.51 15.79
C SER A 48 -5.48 10.06 16.27
N LEU A 49 -5.35 9.08 15.38
CA LEU A 49 -5.38 7.66 15.72
C LEU A 49 -3.99 7.10 16.04
N ILE A 50 -2.92 7.81 15.68
CA ILE A 50 -1.54 7.27 15.72
C ILE A 50 -0.83 7.69 17.01
N ASP A 51 -0.24 6.72 17.69
CA ASP A 51 0.73 6.94 18.76
C ASP A 51 2.13 7.18 18.15
N PHE A 52 2.45 8.44 17.86
CA PHE A 52 3.73 8.81 17.23
C PHE A 52 5.00 8.33 17.97
N PRO A 53 5.07 8.33 19.32
CA PRO A 53 6.16 7.70 20.05
C PRO A 53 6.43 6.23 19.70
N SER A 54 5.43 5.49 19.24
CA SER A 54 5.57 4.08 18.82
C SER A 54 6.07 3.90 17.39
N LEU A 55 6.24 4.99 16.62
CA LEU A 55 6.61 4.96 15.21
C LEU A 55 8.04 4.41 15.03
N ALA A 56 8.16 3.29 14.31
CA ALA A 56 9.43 2.64 14.03
C ALA A 56 9.52 2.19 12.58
N MET A 57 10.67 2.41 11.94
CA MET A 57 10.88 1.96 10.56
C MET A 57 11.14 0.45 10.52
N GLU A 58 10.43 -0.25 9.65
CA GLU A 58 10.58 -1.69 9.46
C GLU A 58 11.71 -2.01 8.46
N ASN A 59 12.50 -3.03 8.77
CA ASN A 59 13.48 -3.57 7.84
C ASN A 59 12.77 -4.43 6.78
N THR A 60 12.48 -3.85 5.61
CA THR A 60 11.71 -4.46 4.52
C THR A 60 12.52 -5.38 3.59
N THR A 61 13.69 -5.86 4.02
CA THR A 61 14.59 -6.67 3.17
C THR A 61 14.03 -8.03 2.76
N PHE A 62 12.92 -8.47 3.36
CA PHE A 62 12.32 -9.80 3.17
C PHE A 62 10.96 -9.76 2.47
N VAL A 63 10.87 -8.94 1.44
CA VAL A 63 9.68 -8.86 0.59
C VAL A 63 9.86 -9.82 -0.60
N GLU A 64 8.86 -10.69 -0.80
CA GLU A 64 8.80 -11.65 -1.90
C GLU A 64 9.17 -11.02 -3.25
N SER A 65 9.72 -11.83 -4.15
CA SER A 65 10.12 -11.45 -5.51
C SER A 65 9.04 -10.71 -6.30
N SER A 66 7.75 -10.86 -5.96
CA SER A 66 6.64 -10.18 -6.62
C SER A 66 6.49 -8.68 -6.29
N LEU A 67 7.14 -8.19 -5.22
CA LEU A 67 7.15 -6.78 -4.82
C LEU A 67 8.49 -6.07 -5.13
N LYS A 68 9.58 -6.83 -5.33
CA LYS A 68 10.93 -6.26 -5.40
C LYS A 68 11.22 -5.41 -6.64
N ASP A 69 10.47 -5.60 -7.73
CA ASP A 69 10.88 -5.03 -9.02
C ASP A 69 10.36 -3.61 -9.28
N SER A 70 9.63 -2.98 -8.35
CA SER A 70 9.20 -1.60 -8.54
C SER A 70 8.93 -0.87 -7.24
N ILE A 71 9.86 0.03 -6.89
CA ILE A 71 9.69 1.20 -6.01
C ILE A 71 10.09 0.97 -4.55
N SER A 72 10.83 1.94 -3.99
CA SER A 72 11.38 1.88 -2.63
C SER A 72 10.25 1.99 -1.60
N ASP A 73 9.77 0.84 -1.15
CA ASP A 73 8.74 0.69 -0.13
C ASP A 73 9.30 0.99 1.27
N VAL A 74 8.85 2.09 1.89
CA VAL A 74 9.14 2.42 3.28
C VAL A 74 7.94 2.03 4.13
N LEU A 75 8.13 1.12 5.07
CA LEU A 75 7.11 0.66 5.99
C LEU A 75 7.49 1.09 7.40
N PHE A 76 6.54 1.65 8.14
CA PHE A 76 6.68 1.94 9.55
C PHE A 76 5.64 1.19 10.34
N SER A 77 6.05 0.53 11.43
CA SER A 77 5.13 0.09 12.47
C SER A 77 4.80 1.24 13.41
N CYS A 78 3.58 1.22 13.94
CA CYS A 78 3.11 2.13 14.97
C CYS A 78 1.86 1.53 15.64
N LYS A 79 1.36 2.19 16.68
CA LYS A 79 0.05 1.88 17.25
C LYS A 79 -1.01 2.80 16.64
N PHE A 80 -2.07 2.19 16.12
CA PHE A 80 -3.32 2.86 15.78
C PHE A 80 -4.35 2.54 16.85
N ASP A 81 -4.80 3.54 17.62
CA ASP A 81 -5.74 3.37 18.73
C ASP A 81 -5.38 2.16 19.63
N LYS A 82 -4.10 2.12 20.05
CA LYS A 82 -3.49 1.06 20.88
C LYS A 82 -3.34 -0.32 20.22
N GLN A 83 -3.78 -0.50 18.97
CA GLN A 83 -3.60 -1.73 18.20
C GLN A 83 -2.38 -1.64 17.29
N ASP A 84 -1.80 -2.79 16.93
CA ASP A 84 -0.73 -2.83 15.93
C ASP A 84 -1.22 -2.29 14.58
N GLY A 85 -0.40 -1.47 13.95
CA GLY A 85 -0.65 -1.00 12.61
C GLY A 85 0.59 -0.49 11.92
N TYR A 86 0.39 -0.06 10.67
CA TYR A 86 1.45 0.28 9.76
C TYR A 86 1.11 1.55 8.97
N LEU A 87 2.11 2.41 8.82
CA LEU A 87 2.15 3.44 7.78
C LEU A 87 2.99 2.90 6.63
N PHE A 88 2.37 2.76 5.46
CA PHE A 88 3.03 2.30 4.26
C PHE A 88 3.23 3.46 3.29
N LEU A 89 4.48 3.83 3.02
CA LEU A 89 4.83 4.93 2.15
C LEU A 89 5.50 4.42 0.87
N LEU A 90 4.78 4.62 -0.23
CA LEU A 90 5.27 4.37 -1.57
C LEU A 90 5.90 5.63 -2.15
N VAL A 91 7.16 5.55 -2.59
CA VAL A 91 7.89 6.70 -3.12
C VAL A 91 7.88 6.69 -4.64
N GLU A 92 6.94 7.39 -5.25
CA GLU A 92 6.77 7.38 -6.71
C GLU A 92 7.41 8.60 -7.38
N HIS A 93 8.59 8.38 -7.96
CA HIS A 93 9.32 9.37 -8.75
C HIS A 93 8.99 9.32 -10.26
N GLN A 94 7.91 8.63 -10.66
CA GLN A 94 7.49 8.61 -12.07
C GLN A 94 6.94 9.98 -12.48
N SER A 95 7.22 10.39 -13.73
CA SER A 95 6.71 11.66 -14.26
C SER A 95 5.19 11.66 -14.47
N LYS A 96 4.60 10.47 -14.69
CA LYS A 96 3.16 10.24 -14.87
C LYS A 96 2.64 9.31 -13.78
N ALA A 97 1.42 9.58 -13.32
CA ALA A 97 0.75 8.72 -12.37
C ALA A 97 0.32 7.40 -13.03
N ASP A 98 0.57 6.28 -12.37
CA ASP A 98 0.13 4.96 -12.80
C ASP A 98 -1.39 4.82 -12.60
N HIS A 99 -2.12 4.53 -13.68
CA HIS A 99 -3.58 4.40 -13.65
C HIS A 99 -4.07 3.36 -12.63
N PHE A 100 -3.35 2.23 -12.48
CA PHE A 100 -3.73 1.15 -11.58
C PHE A 100 -3.06 1.23 -10.20
N MET A 101 -2.52 2.40 -9.84
CA MET A 101 -1.82 2.59 -8.57
C MET A 101 -2.67 2.22 -7.35
N ALA A 102 -3.96 2.55 -7.34
CA ALA A 102 -4.84 2.20 -6.23
C ALA A 102 -4.99 0.68 -6.05
N PHE A 103 -4.99 -0.10 -7.14
CA PHE A 103 -4.98 -1.57 -7.08
C PHE A 103 -3.65 -2.09 -6.54
N ARG A 104 -2.53 -1.50 -6.95
CA ARG A 104 -1.19 -1.87 -6.48
C ARG A 104 -1.03 -1.62 -4.97
N LEU A 105 -1.46 -0.46 -4.49
CA LEU A 105 -1.49 -0.14 -3.07
C LEU A 105 -2.34 -1.14 -2.27
N PHE A 106 -3.53 -1.48 -2.77
CA PHE A 106 -4.40 -2.44 -2.09
C PHE A 106 -3.72 -3.82 -1.96
N LYS A 107 -3.08 -4.31 -3.03
CA LYS A 107 -2.29 -5.54 -2.98
C LYS A 107 -1.17 -5.46 -1.93
N TYR A 108 -0.44 -4.36 -1.86
CA TYR A 108 0.62 -4.18 -0.86
C TYR A 108 0.09 -4.18 0.57
N MET A 109 -1.06 -3.55 0.82
CA MET A 109 -1.71 -3.60 2.14
C MET A 109 -2.06 -5.03 2.55
N ILE A 110 -2.62 -5.84 1.65
CA ILE A 110 -2.91 -7.25 1.91
C ILE A 110 -1.63 -8.04 2.22
N ASN A 111 -0.56 -7.83 1.45
CA ASN A 111 0.72 -8.50 1.69
C ASN A 111 1.36 -8.10 3.05
N ILE A 112 1.19 -6.85 3.48
CA ILE A 112 1.62 -6.40 4.82
C ILE A 112 0.82 -7.12 5.91
N CYS A 113 -0.49 -7.23 5.74
CA CYS A 113 -1.36 -8.00 6.64
C CYS A 113 -0.96 -9.47 6.72
N GLU A 114 -0.66 -10.12 5.59
CA GLU A 114 -0.19 -11.50 5.53
C GLU A 114 1.14 -11.66 6.27
N ARG A 115 2.11 -10.76 6.03
CA ARG A 115 3.38 -10.75 6.77
C ARG A 115 3.16 -10.63 8.28
N TYR A 116 2.24 -9.76 8.72
CA TYR A 116 1.92 -9.61 10.13
C TYR A 116 1.43 -10.92 10.74
N LEU A 117 0.53 -11.64 10.05
CA LEU A 117 0.02 -12.94 10.54
C LEU A 117 1.11 -14.00 10.61
N ILE A 118 2.03 -14.03 9.65
CA ILE A 118 3.19 -14.94 9.67
C ILE A 118 4.08 -14.65 10.87
N GLN A 119 4.34 -13.38 11.16
CA GLN A 119 5.18 -12.96 12.30
C GLN A 119 4.46 -13.10 13.65
N ASN A 120 3.13 -13.09 13.65
CA ASN A 120 2.28 -13.14 14.84
C ASN A 120 1.25 -14.29 14.70
N PRO A 121 1.68 -15.57 14.77
CA PRO A 121 0.80 -16.72 14.51
C PRO A 121 -0.35 -16.87 15.51
N LYS A 122 -0.31 -16.15 16.64
CA LYS A 122 -1.39 -16.10 17.64
C LYS A 122 -2.36 -14.94 17.44
N ALA A 123 -2.11 -14.04 16.48
CA ALA A 123 -2.97 -12.90 16.19
C ALA A 123 -4.38 -13.38 15.85
N LYS A 124 -5.38 -12.64 16.34
CA LYS A 124 -6.81 -12.87 16.06
C LYS A 124 -7.41 -11.80 15.17
N THR A 125 -6.65 -10.76 14.86
CA THR A 125 -7.05 -9.60 14.07
C THR A 125 -5.93 -9.21 13.12
N LEU A 126 -6.28 -8.55 12.03
CA LEU A 126 -5.33 -7.92 11.12
C LEU A 126 -4.86 -6.56 11.68
N PRO A 127 -3.63 -6.12 11.34
CA PRO A 127 -3.18 -4.78 11.68
C PRO A 127 -3.86 -3.76 10.76
N LEU A 128 -4.04 -2.53 11.24
CA LEU A 128 -4.43 -1.43 10.35
C LEU A 128 -3.25 -1.05 9.46
N VAL A 129 -3.48 -0.86 8.16
CA VAL A 129 -2.45 -0.40 7.23
C VAL A 129 -2.96 0.85 6.54
N TYR A 130 -2.25 1.97 6.70
CA TYR A 130 -2.58 3.23 6.03
C TYR A 130 -1.55 3.52 4.93
N PRO A 131 -1.95 3.46 3.65
CA PRO A 131 -1.05 3.73 2.53
C PRO A 131 -0.91 5.23 2.27
N MET A 132 0.28 5.65 1.87
CA MET A 132 0.62 6.98 1.40
C MET A 132 1.46 6.87 0.13
N ILE A 133 1.28 7.80 -0.79
CA ILE A 133 2.14 7.96 -1.96
C ILE A 133 2.87 9.28 -1.83
N PHE A 134 4.19 9.24 -1.81
CA PHE A 134 5.02 10.40 -2.08
C PHE A 134 5.19 10.52 -3.60
N PHE A 135 4.36 11.35 -4.22
CA PHE A 135 4.38 11.57 -5.66
C PHE A 135 5.18 12.82 -6.00
N ASN A 136 6.22 12.66 -6.82
CA ASN A 136 7.08 13.75 -7.29
C ASN A 136 7.10 13.84 -8.83
N GLY A 137 5.94 13.63 -9.46
CA GLY A 137 5.77 13.84 -10.90
C GLY A 137 5.58 15.32 -11.25
N GLN A 138 5.87 15.67 -12.50
CA GLN A 138 5.67 17.05 -12.99
C GLN A 138 4.21 17.35 -13.34
N GLU A 139 3.43 16.33 -13.68
CA GLU A 139 2.00 16.45 -13.98
C GLU A 139 1.16 16.37 -12.71
N LYS A 140 -0.06 16.93 -12.74
CA LYS A 140 -1.01 16.78 -11.64
C LYS A 140 -1.41 15.32 -11.48
N TYR A 141 -1.48 14.84 -10.24
CA TYR A 141 -1.97 13.48 -9.95
C TYR A 141 -3.46 13.37 -10.31
N ASN A 142 -3.76 12.62 -11.38
CA ASN A 142 -5.07 12.59 -12.05
C ASN A 142 -5.67 11.18 -12.18
N VAL A 143 -5.17 10.21 -11.42
CA VAL A 143 -5.65 8.81 -11.40
C VAL A 143 -6.45 8.54 -10.13
N ALA A 144 -7.16 7.40 -10.12
CA ALA A 144 -7.99 6.96 -8.98
C ALA A 144 -7.15 6.83 -7.69
N ARG A 145 -7.73 7.27 -6.56
CA ARG A 145 -7.08 7.23 -5.23
C ARG A 145 -7.66 6.16 -4.29
N ASN A 146 -8.67 5.43 -4.75
CA ASN A 146 -9.22 4.28 -4.06
C ASN A 146 -9.49 3.16 -5.07
N LEU A 147 -9.52 1.92 -4.58
CA LEU A 147 -9.68 0.73 -5.40
C LEU A 147 -11.02 0.72 -6.16
N TRP A 148 -12.11 1.19 -5.55
CA TRP A 148 -13.45 1.11 -6.13
C TRP A 148 -13.64 1.99 -7.36
N ASP A 149 -12.96 3.14 -7.41
CA ASP A 149 -12.99 4.03 -8.58
C ASP A 149 -12.33 3.43 -9.83
N LEU A 150 -11.63 2.30 -9.71
CA LEU A 150 -11.11 1.56 -10.86
C LEU A 150 -12.16 0.66 -11.54
N PHE A 151 -13.30 0.42 -10.89
CA PHE A 151 -14.36 -0.44 -11.44
C PHE A 151 -15.34 0.39 -12.27
N ALA A 152 -15.75 -0.16 -13.42
CA ALA A 152 -16.77 0.47 -14.26
C ALA A 152 -18.09 0.73 -13.51
N ASN A 153 -18.45 -0.14 -12.56
CA ASN A 153 -19.54 0.07 -11.62
C ASN A 153 -18.99 0.13 -10.18
N ASN A 154 -18.48 1.29 -9.79
CA ASN A 154 -17.82 1.50 -8.50
C ASN A 154 -18.73 1.23 -7.29
N LYS A 155 -20.02 1.58 -7.38
CA LYS A 155 -21.01 1.38 -6.32
C LYS A 155 -21.25 -0.11 -6.09
N LEU A 156 -21.50 -0.87 -7.15
CA LEU A 156 -21.72 -2.31 -7.05
C LEU A 156 -20.46 -3.04 -6.56
N ALA A 157 -19.27 -2.67 -7.06
CA ALA A 157 -18.01 -3.25 -6.60
C ALA A 157 -17.83 -3.05 -5.08
N ARG A 158 -18.10 -1.83 -4.60
CA ARG A 158 -18.05 -1.50 -3.18
C ARG A 158 -19.07 -2.31 -2.36
N GLU A 159 -20.30 -2.44 -2.82
CA GLU A 159 -21.34 -3.23 -2.15
C GLU A 159 -20.97 -4.72 -2.09
N LEU A 160 -20.40 -5.28 -3.16
CA LEU A 160 -20.04 -6.70 -3.21
C LEU A 160 -18.81 -7.05 -2.37
N TRP A 161 -17.85 -6.13 -2.20
CA TRP A 161 -16.56 -6.45 -1.57
C TRP A 161 -16.41 -5.95 -0.13
N ILE A 162 -17.26 -5.03 0.34
CA ILE A 162 -17.23 -4.55 1.72
C ILE A 162 -18.16 -5.36 2.63
N ASN A 163 -19.29 -5.83 2.09
CA ASN A 163 -20.26 -6.59 2.87
C ASN A 163 -19.81 -8.04 3.08
N ASP A 164 -20.55 -8.74 3.94
CA ASP A 164 -20.30 -10.14 4.25
C ASP A 164 -20.23 -11.00 2.97
N TYR A 165 -19.30 -11.94 2.96
CA TYR A 165 -19.27 -12.96 1.92
C TYR A 165 -20.47 -13.91 2.11
N GLN A 166 -20.92 -14.50 1.01
CA GLN A 166 -21.96 -15.52 1.08
C GLN A 166 -21.36 -16.83 1.63
N LEU A 167 -21.74 -17.22 2.85
CA LEU A 167 -21.47 -18.53 3.40
C LEU A 167 -22.57 -19.50 2.95
N VAL A 168 -22.20 -20.55 2.22
CA VAL A 168 -23.08 -21.69 1.96
C VAL A 168 -22.64 -22.83 2.87
N ASN A 169 -23.35 -23.05 3.98
CA ASN A 169 -23.08 -24.15 4.88
C ASN A 169 -23.92 -25.37 4.50
N VAL A 170 -23.31 -26.32 3.79
CA VAL A 170 -23.99 -27.54 3.32
C VAL A 170 -24.58 -28.39 4.45
N HIS A 171 -24.05 -28.27 5.67
CA HIS A 171 -24.57 -29.00 6.83
C HIS A 171 -25.86 -28.39 7.41
N GLU A 172 -26.23 -27.19 6.97
CA GLU A 172 -27.47 -26.51 7.35
C GLU A 172 -28.57 -26.66 6.28
N ILE A 173 -28.25 -27.29 5.14
CA ILE A 173 -29.21 -27.54 4.07
C ILE A 173 -29.93 -28.87 4.37
N PRO A 174 -31.27 -28.88 4.48
CA PRO A 174 -32.03 -30.11 4.68
C PRO A 174 -31.83 -31.11 3.54
N ASP A 175 -31.74 -32.41 3.85
CA ASP A 175 -31.58 -33.50 2.85
C ASP A 175 -32.68 -33.51 1.76
N GLU A 176 -33.82 -32.87 2.02
CA GLU A 176 -34.94 -32.75 1.10
C GLU A 176 -34.68 -31.80 -0.08
N GLU A 177 -33.74 -30.85 0.06
CA GLU A 177 -33.35 -29.90 -0.99
C GLU A 177 -32.30 -30.46 -1.96
N PHE A 178 -31.70 -31.61 -1.64
CA PHE A 178 -30.74 -32.32 -2.51
C PHE A 178 -31.40 -33.38 -3.42
N LYS A 179 -32.74 -33.42 -3.50
CA LYS A 179 -33.51 -34.37 -4.31
C LYS A 179 -33.91 -33.82 -5.68
#